data_AF-A0A507EN38-F1
#
_entry.id   AF-A0A507EN38-F1
#
_cell.length_a   1.000
_cell.length_b   1.000
_cell.length_c   1.000
_cell.angle_alpha   90.00
_cell.angle_beta   90.00
_cell.angle_gamma   90.00
#
_symmetry.space_group_name_H-M   'P 1'
#
loop_
_entity.id
_entity.type
_entity.pdbx_description
1 polymer ?
#
loop_
_entity_poly.entity_id
_entity_poly.type
_entity_poly.pdbx_seq_one_letter_code
_entity_poly.pdbx_strand_id
1 'polypeptide(L)'
;MSFNTTNSTLSGGLETDDGHVAMVVSKIFLTTAVFSIISSAAVVYSYFSKRELQTASLHFVAVMSVCDMGFASKFIASAIFTLQGNNAASRTGTVLCELSGHAGQFFALSTVLWNGVLSVNLFFLLYKPRAYKPDMWIKRYHIFVWGFCALSAAILWGAKQIGFTEDGTCWIEGKRNSYRLIFYLPLCISFLLNIIAVGYATFRLNACGSPRVLKSARSARSGRKRSQLMRIYFISIVFGVVWSWSIIFRATAFNFDSPPPLWLIYVQAFFLGSQGLFNAVAWGVSLLISRVGRRDGHNTISKKPKDGQLSSPGGHTHLPNHSFGSPGSNQEGHLSSAEMDGDDDII
;
A
#
# COMPACT_ATOMS: atom_id res chain seq x y z
N MET A 1 -35.29 -33.13 47.47
CA MET A 1 -35.41 -33.51 46.04
C MET A 1 -34.13 -33.08 45.36
N SER A 2 -33.25 -34.04 45.09
CA SER A 2 -31.93 -33.83 44.50
C SER A 2 -32.01 -34.28 43.05
N PHE A 3 -31.97 -33.34 42.11
CA PHE A 3 -31.88 -33.67 40.69
C PHE A 3 -30.43 -33.94 40.32
N ASN A 4 -30.09 -35.23 40.35
CA ASN A 4 -28.92 -35.78 39.72
C ASN A 4 -29.22 -35.84 38.21
N THR A 5 -28.60 -34.97 37.40
CA THR A 5 -28.71 -35.05 35.94
C THR A 5 -27.36 -35.41 35.37
N THR A 6 -27.24 -36.68 35.00
CA THR A 6 -26.21 -37.25 34.13
C THR A 6 -26.27 -36.58 32.76
N ASN A 7 -25.21 -35.84 32.38
CA ASN A 7 -24.93 -35.46 31.00
C ASN A 7 -23.50 -35.88 30.67
N SER A 8 -23.37 -37.15 30.25
CA SER A 8 -22.09 -37.80 29.95
C SER A 8 -22.17 -38.44 28.56
N THR A 9 -22.47 -37.69 27.49
CA THR A 9 -22.48 -38.27 26.13
C THR A 9 -22.31 -37.29 24.96
N LEU A 10 -21.88 -36.04 25.16
CA LEU A 10 -21.71 -35.07 24.06
C LEU A 10 -20.31 -34.41 24.00
N SER A 11 -19.26 -35.17 24.29
CA SER A 11 -17.87 -34.67 24.19
C SER A 11 -17.04 -35.38 23.11
N GLY A 12 -17.60 -36.37 22.40
CA GLY A 12 -16.87 -37.15 21.38
C GLY A 12 -16.88 -36.58 19.96
N GLY A 13 -17.62 -35.50 19.69
CA GLY A 13 -17.78 -34.93 18.34
C GLY A 13 -17.18 -33.54 18.13
N LEU A 14 -16.80 -32.83 19.19
CA LEU A 14 -16.29 -31.44 19.09
C LEU A 14 -14.79 -31.39 18.73
N GLU A 15 -13.99 -32.34 19.23
CA GLU A 15 -12.53 -32.35 18.97
C GLU A 15 -12.19 -32.64 17.50
N THR A 16 -13.05 -33.38 16.78
CA THR A 16 -12.84 -33.69 15.36
C THR A 16 -13.14 -32.52 14.43
N ASP A 17 -14.06 -31.62 14.80
CA ASP A 17 -14.45 -30.48 13.95
C ASP A 17 -13.41 -29.35 14.03
N ASP A 18 -12.91 -29.05 15.23
CA ASP A 18 -11.90 -28.01 15.44
C ASP A 18 -10.57 -28.30 14.71
N GLY A 19 -10.14 -29.56 14.72
CA GLY A 19 -8.94 -29.99 13.99
C GLY A 19 -9.09 -29.88 12.47
N HIS A 20 -10.29 -30.17 11.95
CA HIS A 20 -10.57 -30.04 10.52
C HIS A 20 -10.52 -28.56 10.08
N VAL A 21 -11.14 -27.67 10.85
CA VAL A 21 -11.14 -26.22 10.57
C VAL A 21 -9.71 -25.67 10.56
N ALA A 22 -8.91 -25.99 11.58
CA ALA A 22 -7.52 -25.55 11.67
C ALA A 22 -6.66 -26.01 10.47
N MET A 23 -6.89 -27.24 10.01
CA MET A 23 -6.20 -27.79 8.84
C MET A 23 -6.59 -27.05 7.55
N VAL A 24 -7.88 -26.77 7.35
CA VAL A 24 -8.36 -26.00 6.19
C VAL A 24 -7.78 -24.59 6.18
N VAL A 25 -7.82 -23.89 7.31
CA VAL A 25 -7.25 -22.54 7.46
C VAL A 25 -5.74 -22.55 7.17
N SER A 26 -5.02 -23.53 7.70
CA SER A 26 -3.58 -23.68 7.45
C SER A 26 -3.26 -23.91 5.97
N LYS A 27 -4.10 -24.68 5.24
CA LYS A 27 -3.95 -24.85 3.78
C LYS A 27 -4.18 -23.55 3.01
N ILE A 28 -5.19 -22.76 3.40
CA ILE A 28 -5.45 -21.44 2.81
C ILE A 28 -4.26 -20.52 3.03
N PHE A 29 -3.76 -20.44 4.28
CA PHE A 29 -2.60 -19.64 4.61
C PHE A 29 -1.35 -20.07 3.85
N LEU A 30 -1.06 -21.36 3.78
CA LEU A 30 0.10 -21.89 3.06
C LEU A 30 0.07 -21.50 1.58
N THR A 31 -1.06 -21.77 0.91
CA THR A 31 -1.21 -21.50 -0.53
C THR A 31 -1.09 -20.01 -0.83
N THR A 32 -1.83 -19.18 -0.11
CA THR A 32 -1.80 -17.72 -0.30
C THR A 32 -0.45 -17.11 0.06
N ALA A 33 0.21 -17.59 1.12
CA ALA A 33 1.54 -17.12 1.51
C ALA A 33 2.61 -17.45 0.47
N VAL A 34 2.57 -18.64 -0.15
CA VAL A 34 3.50 -19.00 -1.24
C VAL A 34 3.35 -18.03 -2.42
N PHE A 35 2.12 -17.77 -2.86
CA PHE A 35 1.87 -16.79 -3.92
C PHE A 35 2.34 -15.39 -3.52
N SER A 36 2.06 -14.96 -2.30
CA SER A 36 2.45 -13.67 -1.75
C SER A 36 3.97 -13.49 -1.69
N ILE A 37 4.73 -14.54 -1.33
CA ILE A 37 6.20 -14.51 -1.33
C ILE A 37 6.73 -14.43 -2.75
N ILE A 38 6.25 -15.26 -3.67
CA ILE A 38 6.71 -15.29 -5.07
C ILE A 38 6.45 -13.93 -5.74
N SER A 39 5.24 -13.39 -5.56
CA SER A 39 4.86 -12.10 -6.16
C SER A 39 5.65 -10.94 -5.58
N SER A 40 5.83 -10.90 -4.26
CA SER A 40 6.61 -9.86 -3.59
C SER A 40 8.09 -9.95 -3.96
N ALA A 41 8.66 -11.15 -4.03
CA ALA A 41 10.04 -11.36 -4.47
C ALA A 41 10.24 -10.87 -5.92
N ALA A 42 9.27 -11.11 -6.81
CA ALA A 42 9.33 -10.60 -8.18
C ALA A 42 9.32 -9.05 -8.25
N VAL A 43 8.57 -8.38 -7.39
CA VAL A 43 8.54 -6.92 -7.28
C VAL A 43 9.89 -6.39 -6.78
N VAL A 44 10.44 -6.98 -5.71
CA VAL A 44 11.74 -6.62 -5.14
C VAL A 44 12.85 -6.84 -6.17
N TYR A 45 12.88 -8.00 -6.81
CA TYR A 45 13.83 -8.32 -7.87
C TYR A 45 13.75 -7.33 -9.03
N SER A 46 12.54 -6.96 -9.46
CA SER A 46 12.33 -5.98 -10.53
C SER A 46 12.88 -4.59 -10.16
N TYR A 47 12.73 -4.18 -8.90
CA TYR A 47 13.26 -2.90 -8.40
C TYR A 47 14.79 -2.86 -8.42
N PHE A 48 15.46 -3.93 -8.02
CA PHE A 48 16.93 -3.98 -8.02
C PHE A 48 17.54 -4.21 -9.40
N SER A 49 16.88 -4.99 -10.27
CA SER A 49 17.43 -5.34 -11.59
C SER A 49 17.37 -4.19 -12.59
N LYS A 50 16.48 -3.22 -12.42
CA LYS A 50 16.29 -2.12 -13.37
C LYS A 50 16.49 -0.78 -12.68
N ARG A 51 17.63 -0.13 -12.93
CA ARG A 51 17.93 1.23 -12.41
C ARG A 51 16.85 2.25 -12.80
N GLU A 52 16.23 2.11 -13.97
CA GLU A 52 15.13 2.97 -14.42
C GLU A 52 13.89 2.90 -13.51
N LEU A 53 13.73 1.83 -12.74
CA LEU A 53 12.62 1.61 -11.81
C LEU A 53 12.92 2.13 -10.39
N GLN A 54 14.09 2.67 -10.12
CA GLN A 54 14.46 3.15 -8.77
C GLN A 54 13.92 4.55 -8.48
N THR A 55 12.60 4.70 -8.53
CA THR A 55 11.89 5.95 -8.20
C THR A 55 11.34 5.91 -6.77
N ALA A 56 11.07 7.06 -6.15
CA ALA A 56 10.46 7.18 -4.82
C ALA A 56 9.26 6.25 -4.61
N SER A 57 8.30 6.30 -5.54
CA SER A 57 7.08 5.48 -5.50
C SER A 57 7.40 3.99 -5.53
N LEU A 58 8.37 3.57 -6.34
CA LEU A 58 8.77 2.16 -6.44
C LEU A 58 9.58 1.70 -5.24
N HIS A 59 10.32 2.61 -4.60
CA HIS A 59 11.00 2.32 -3.35
C HIS A 59 10.00 1.92 -2.26
N PHE A 60 8.92 2.69 -2.06
CA PHE A 60 7.88 2.33 -1.11
C PHE A 60 7.27 0.96 -1.40
N VAL A 61 6.99 0.66 -2.68
CA VAL A 61 6.44 -0.64 -3.10
C VAL A 61 7.41 -1.79 -2.86
N ALA A 62 8.69 -1.60 -3.15
CA ALA A 62 9.72 -2.61 -2.89
C ALA A 62 9.88 -2.87 -1.39
N VAL A 63 9.90 -1.81 -0.56
CA VAL A 63 10.00 -1.94 0.90
C VAL A 63 8.77 -2.65 1.49
N MET A 64 7.56 -2.31 1.03
CA MET A 64 6.34 -3.04 1.43
C MET A 64 6.39 -4.50 1.01
N SER A 65 6.89 -4.81 -0.19
CA SER A 65 7.01 -6.20 -0.66
C SER A 65 7.95 -7.01 0.25
N VAL A 66 9.02 -6.40 0.78
CA VAL A 66 9.87 -7.04 1.80
C VAL A 66 9.09 -7.31 3.09
N CYS A 67 8.23 -6.38 3.51
CA CYS A 67 7.38 -6.57 4.68
C CYS A 67 6.35 -7.69 4.44
N ASP A 68 5.72 -7.72 3.27
CA ASP A 68 4.75 -8.74 2.88
C ASP A 68 5.39 -10.14 2.82
N MET A 69 6.64 -10.27 2.35
CA MET A 69 7.40 -11.53 2.41
C MET A 69 7.62 -11.99 3.85
N GLY A 70 8.08 -11.09 4.72
CA GLY A 70 8.30 -11.39 6.13
C GLY A 70 7.00 -11.78 6.85
N PHE A 71 5.91 -11.09 6.53
CA PHE A 71 4.60 -11.39 7.08
C PHE A 71 4.05 -12.73 6.58
N ALA A 72 4.16 -13.01 5.27
CA ALA A 72 3.78 -14.28 4.68
C ALA A 72 4.57 -15.47 5.24
N SER A 73 5.84 -15.25 5.61
CA SER A 73 6.68 -16.30 6.22
C SER A 73 6.11 -16.81 7.55
N LYS A 74 5.43 -15.96 8.34
CA LYS A 74 4.72 -16.40 9.56
C LYS A 74 3.65 -17.45 9.24
N PHE A 75 2.89 -17.25 8.16
CA PHE A 75 1.81 -18.15 7.77
C PHE A 75 2.34 -19.50 7.33
N ILE A 76 3.47 -19.53 6.62
CA ILE A 76 4.18 -20.77 6.28
C ILE A 76 4.63 -21.49 7.54
N ALA A 77 5.29 -20.77 8.47
CA ALA A 77 5.75 -21.36 9.73
C ALA A 77 4.57 -21.95 10.53
N SER A 78 3.44 -21.24 10.61
CA SER A 78 2.23 -21.72 11.30
C SER A 78 1.63 -22.95 10.59
N ALA A 79 1.52 -22.92 9.26
CA ALA A 79 0.90 -23.98 8.48
C ALA A 79 1.72 -25.29 8.47
N ILE A 80 3.05 -25.21 8.35
CA ILE A 80 3.92 -26.40 8.37
C ILE A 80 3.72 -27.19 9.65
N PHE A 81 3.59 -26.52 10.80
CA PHE A 81 3.42 -27.20 12.08
C PHE A 81 2.07 -27.86 12.22
N THR A 82 0.99 -27.16 11.84
CA THR A 82 -0.35 -27.73 11.84
C THR A 82 -0.41 -28.98 10.94
N LEU A 83 0.28 -28.96 9.79
CA LEU A 83 0.30 -30.09 8.85
C LEU A 83 1.18 -31.27 9.32
N GLN A 84 2.20 -31.02 10.13
CA GLN A 84 3.06 -32.09 10.67
C GLN A 84 2.38 -32.91 11.78
N GLY A 85 1.14 -32.59 12.16
CA GLY A 85 0.43 -33.26 13.26
C GLY A 85 1.06 -33.01 14.64
N ASN A 86 2.11 -32.20 14.68
CA ASN A 86 2.66 -31.69 15.92
C ASN A 86 1.72 -30.58 16.40
N ASN A 87 0.93 -30.90 17.43
CA ASN A 87 0.21 -29.92 18.24
C ASN A 87 1.15 -28.88 18.90
N ALA A 88 2.42 -28.80 18.52
CA ALA A 88 3.43 -27.88 19.00
C ALA A 88 3.19 -26.44 18.53
N ALA A 89 2.61 -26.18 17.35
CA ALA A 89 2.17 -24.82 17.00
C ALA A 89 0.92 -24.40 17.77
N SER A 90 0.04 -25.35 18.08
CA SER A 90 -1.09 -25.13 19.00
C SER A 90 -0.66 -25.00 20.47
N ARG A 91 0.63 -25.21 20.80
CA ARG A 91 1.17 -24.99 22.14
C ARG A 91 1.89 -23.66 22.21
N THR A 92 1.28 -22.70 22.90
CA THR A 92 1.94 -21.49 23.41
C THR A 92 3.27 -21.86 24.09
N GLY A 93 4.31 -21.05 23.86
CA GLY A 93 5.64 -21.22 24.48
C GLY A 93 6.66 -22.04 23.69
N THR A 94 6.36 -22.48 22.47
CA THR A 94 7.40 -23.03 21.58
C THR A 94 8.21 -21.91 20.93
N VAL A 95 9.53 -22.11 20.80
CA VAL A 95 10.44 -21.10 20.21
C VAL A 95 9.96 -20.64 18.83
N LEU A 96 9.40 -21.54 18.02
CA LEU A 96 8.88 -21.15 16.72
C LEU A 96 7.56 -20.40 16.79
N CYS A 97 6.65 -20.76 17.72
CA CYS A 97 5.43 -19.99 17.94
C CYS A 97 5.76 -18.55 18.37
N GLU A 98 6.70 -18.40 19.29
CA GLU A 98 7.21 -17.10 19.72
C GLU A 98 7.86 -16.34 18.57
N LEU A 99 8.82 -16.97 17.86
CA LEU A 99 9.53 -16.34 16.74
C LEU A 99 8.57 -15.92 15.62
N SER A 100 7.64 -16.79 15.23
CA SER A 100 6.65 -16.50 14.19
C SER A 100 5.66 -15.43 14.64
N GLY A 101 5.28 -15.40 15.93
CA GLY A 101 4.43 -14.36 16.49
C GLY A 101 5.11 -12.99 16.53
N HIS A 102 6.38 -12.93 16.92
CA HIS A 102 7.18 -11.70 16.90
C HIS A 102 7.48 -11.21 15.49
N ALA A 103 7.89 -12.11 14.58
CA ALA A 103 8.07 -11.78 13.17
C ALA A 103 6.75 -11.30 12.56
N GLY A 104 5.66 -12.00 12.86
CA GLY A 104 4.30 -11.60 12.47
C GLY A 104 3.96 -10.20 12.93
N GLN A 105 4.16 -9.90 14.22
CA GLN A 105 3.94 -8.56 14.75
C GLN A 105 4.74 -7.51 13.99
N PHE A 106 6.06 -7.71 13.85
CA PHE A 106 6.95 -6.74 13.23
C PHE A 106 6.58 -6.48 11.76
N PHE A 107 6.44 -7.53 10.96
CA PHE A 107 6.22 -7.41 9.52
C PHE A 107 4.78 -7.02 9.16
N ALA A 108 3.78 -7.52 9.90
CA ALA A 108 2.40 -7.09 9.71
C ALA A 108 2.24 -5.61 10.02
N LEU A 109 2.79 -5.16 11.16
CA LEU A 109 2.68 -3.76 11.57
C LEU A 109 3.48 -2.86 10.62
N SER A 110 4.63 -3.30 10.14
CA SER A 110 5.40 -2.56 9.14
C SER A 110 4.61 -2.41 7.84
N THR A 111 3.97 -3.48 7.37
CA THR A 111 3.06 -3.44 6.21
C THR A 111 1.95 -2.41 6.40
N VAL A 112 1.29 -2.42 7.56
CA VAL A 112 0.22 -1.47 7.91
C VAL A 112 0.73 -0.03 7.90
N LEU A 113 1.87 0.24 8.55
CA LEU A 113 2.41 1.59 8.66
C LEU A 113 2.93 2.12 7.33
N TRP A 114 3.56 1.29 6.50
CA TRP A 114 3.94 1.69 5.14
C TRP A 114 2.74 2.02 4.26
N ASN A 115 1.63 1.30 4.40
CA ASN A 115 0.36 1.66 3.74
C ASN A 115 -0.22 2.98 4.27
N GLY A 116 -0.10 3.24 5.57
CA GLY A 116 -0.43 4.54 6.17
C GLY A 116 0.41 5.67 5.59
N VAL A 117 1.73 5.48 5.48
CA VAL A 117 2.66 6.43 4.84
C VAL A 117 2.28 6.66 3.37
N LEU A 118 1.95 5.61 2.62
CA LEU A 118 1.49 5.75 1.24
C LEU A 118 0.20 6.55 1.13
N SER A 119 -0.75 6.34 2.04
CA SER A 119 -2.00 7.09 2.09
C SER A 119 -1.76 8.58 2.34
N VAL A 120 -0.85 8.90 3.26
CA VAL A 120 -0.42 10.28 3.52
C VAL A 120 0.26 10.88 2.28
N ASN A 121 1.14 10.14 1.62
CA ASN A 121 1.79 10.58 0.38
C ASN A 121 0.77 10.83 -0.73
N LEU A 122 -0.23 9.94 -0.91
CA LEU A 122 -1.30 10.10 -1.88
C LEU A 122 -2.07 11.39 -1.67
N PHE A 123 -2.46 11.65 -0.42
CA PHE A 123 -3.17 12.87 -0.05
C PHE A 123 -2.35 14.13 -0.38
N PHE A 124 -1.08 14.20 0.06
CA PHE A 124 -0.25 15.38 -0.17
C PHE A 124 0.15 15.57 -1.64
N LEU A 125 0.35 14.49 -2.40
CA LEU A 125 0.60 14.58 -3.84
C LEU A 125 -0.55 15.22 -4.61
N LEU A 126 -1.79 15.06 -4.12
CA LEU A 126 -2.98 15.66 -4.71
C LEU A 126 -3.30 17.05 -4.16
N TYR A 127 -3.08 17.26 -2.86
CA TYR A 127 -3.35 18.53 -2.18
C TYR A 127 -2.30 19.61 -2.53
N LYS A 128 -1.02 19.24 -2.60
CA LYS A 128 0.10 20.16 -2.90
C LYS A 128 1.07 19.57 -3.94
N PRO A 129 0.63 19.36 -5.20
CA PRO A 129 1.39 18.62 -6.23
C PRO A 129 2.75 19.23 -6.62
N ARG A 130 2.94 20.55 -6.42
CA ARG A 130 4.19 21.26 -6.73
C ARG A 130 5.15 21.35 -5.54
N ALA A 131 4.61 21.47 -4.32
CA ALA A 131 5.41 21.70 -3.11
C ALA A 131 5.86 20.38 -2.45
N TYR A 132 5.03 19.33 -2.52
CA TYR A 132 5.31 18.08 -1.82
C TYR A 132 6.24 17.16 -2.63
N LYS A 133 7.35 16.75 -2.00
CA LYS A 133 8.36 15.84 -2.57
C LYS A 133 8.55 14.63 -1.65
N PRO A 134 8.00 13.44 -2.01
CA PRO A 134 8.09 12.24 -1.17
C PRO A 134 9.54 11.83 -0.83
N ASP A 135 10.48 12.05 -1.76
CA ASP A 135 11.89 11.70 -1.61
C ASP A 135 12.54 12.31 -0.37
N MET A 136 12.12 13.52 0.04
CA MET A 136 12.69 14.21 1.20
C MET A 136 12.30 13.57 2.53
N TRP A 137 11.20 12.81 2.56
CA TRP A 137 10.63 12.24 3.79
C TRP A 137 10.98 10.76 3.99
N ILE A 138 11.55 10.10 2.98
CA ILE A 138 11.78 8.66 2.97
C ILE A 138 12.58 8.16 4.18
N LYS A 139 13.67 8.85 4.54
CA LYS A 139 14.50 8.50 5.70
C LYS A 139 13.72 8.60 7.01
N ARG A 140 12.90 9.64 7.16
CA ARG A 140 12.07 9.85 8.35
C ARG A 140 11.00 8.76 8.46
N TYR A 141 10.40 8.37 7.33
CA TYR A 141 9.45 7.26 7.28
C TYR A 141 10.10 5.93 7.69
N HIS A 142 11.31 5.62 7.22
CA HIS A 142 12.03 4.42 7.66
C HIS A 142 12.27 4.39 9.17
N ILE A 143 12.80 5.49 9.74
CA ILE A 143 13.05 5.57 11.19
C ILE A 143 11.76 5.37 11.97
N PHE A 144 10.67 6.04 11.55
CA PHE A 144 9.38 5.93 12.19
C PHE A 144 8.80 4.51 12.11
N VAL A 145 8.67 3.96 10.90
CA VAL A 145 8.02 2.66 10.68
C VAL A 145 8.82 1.54 11.35
N TRP A 146 10.12 1.44 11.05
CA TRP A 146 10.94 0.37 11.61
C TRP A 146 11.14 0.52 13.12
N GLY A 147 11.34 1.75 13.61
CA GLY A 147 11.46 2.03 15.04
C GLY A 147 10.20 1.62 15.80
N PHE A 148 9.03 2.00 15.30
CA PHE A 148 7.76 1.64 15.93
C PHE A 148 7.50 0.12 15.90
N CYS A 149 7.80 -0.54 14.78
CA CYS A 149 7.63 -2.00 14.67
C CYS A 149 8.58 -2.75 15.61
N ALA A 150 9.85 -2.36 15.65
CA ALA A 150 10.85 -2.95 16.55
C ALA A 150 10.46 -2.75 18.02
N LEU A 151 10.05 -1.53 18.38
CA LEU A 151 9.58 -1.23 19.73
C LEU A 151 8.35 -2.08 20.10
N SER A 152 7.39 -2.22 19.19
CA SER A 152 6.21 -3.06 19.44
C SER A 152 6.58 -4.53 19.68
N ALA A 153 7.48 -5.08 18.88
CA ALA A 153 7.93 -6.47 19.02
C ALA A 153 8.70 -6.67 20.33
N ALA A 154 9.55 -5.70 20.72
CA ALA A 154 10.30 -5.72 21.97
C ALA A 154 9.39 -5.64 23.21
N ILE A 155 8.35 -4.80 23.18
CA ILE A 155 7.36 -4.72 24.27
C ILE A 155 6.67 -6.08 24.45
N LEU A 156 6.21 -6.70 23.37
CA LEU A 156 5.57 -8.02 23.44
C LEU A 156 6.53 -9.11 23.92
N TRP A 157 7.81 -9.01 23.54
CA TRP A 157 8.84 -9.96 23.96
C TRP A 157 9.05 -9.88 25.48
N GLY A 158 9.20 -8.68 26.02
CA GLY A 158 9.33 -8.45 27.46
C GLY A 158 8.09 -8.86 28.24
N ALA A 159 6.89 -8.65 27.67
CA ALA A 159 5.63 -8.96 28.31
C ALA A 159 5.22 -10.46 28.20
N LYS A 160 5.93 -11.26 27.39
CA LYS A 160 5.64 -12.69 27.14
C LYS A 160 4.18 -12.95 26.74
N GLN A 161 3.66 -12.13 25.83
CA GLN A 161 2.24 -12.16 25.42
C GLN A 161 1.99 -12.88 24.09
N ILE A 162 2.98 -13.60 23.55
CA ILE A 162 2.82 -14.34 22.29
C ILE A 162 2.38 -15.78 22.59
N GLY A 163 1.29 -16.19 21.97
CA GLY A 163 0.73 -17.53 22.07
C GLY A 163 -0.15 -17.88 20.87
N PHE A 164 -0.74 -19.07 20.90
CA PHE A 164 -1.64 -19.51 19.84
C PHE A 164 -2.98 -18.76 19.91
N THR A 165 -3.53 -18.34 18.76
CA THR A 165 -4.78 -17.57 18.71
C THR A 165 -5.85 -18.23 17.84
N GLU A 166 -7.09 -17.74 17.96
CA GLU A 166 -8.29 -18.25 17.25
C GLU A 166 -8.17 -18.29 15.73
N ASP A 167 -7.24 -17.54 15.13
CA ASP A 167 -6.98 -17.58 13.70
C ASP A 167 -6.09 -18.77 13.27
N GLY A 168 -5.73 -19.66 14.20
CA GLY A 168 -4.87 -20.81 13.93
C GLY A 168 -3.39 -20.45 13.79
N THR A 169 -2.99 -19.25 14.22
CA THR A 169 -1.60 -18.78 14.15
C THR A 169 -1.09 -18.27 15.50
N CYS A 170 0.23 -18.17 15.63
CA CYS A 170 0.86 -17.57 16.80
C CYS A 170 0.85 -16.04 16.72
N TRP A 171 0.29 -15.40 17.74
CA TRP A 171 0.22 -13.95 17.88
C TRP A 171 -0.09 -13.53 19.32
N ILE A 172 -0.58 -12.32 19.57
CA ILE A 172 -0.90 -11.83 20.92
C ILE A 172 -2.08 -12.64 21.49
N GLU A 173 -1.81 -13.39 22.55
CA GLU A 173 -2.78 -14.28 23.19
C GLU A 173 -3.90 -13.52 23.93
N GLY A 174 -5.06 -14.16 24.09
CA GLY A 174 -6.20 -13.61 24.84
C GLY A 174 -7.12 -12.68 24.03
N LYS A 175 -8.44 -12.98 24.03
CA LYS A 175 -9.48 -12.26 23.29
C LYS A 175 -9.46 -10.74 23.54
N ARG A 176 -9.47 -10.36 24.82
CA ARG A 176 -9.55 -8.96 25.30
C ARG A 176 -8.20 -8.44 25.80
N ASN A 177 -7.10 -8.97 25.27
CA ASN A 177 -5.77 -8.53 25.67
C ASN A 177 -5.47 -7.11 25.17
N SER A 178 -5.20 -6.18 26.10
CA SER A 178 -4.92 -4.78 25.79
C SER A 178 -3.63 -4.59 24.98
N TYR A 179 -2.67 -5.53 25.03
CA TYR A 179 -1.46 -5.48 24.20
C TYR A 179 -1.78 -5.52 22.70
N ARG A 180 -2.95 -6.04 22.31
CA ARG A 180 -3.44 -5.99 20.92
C ARG A 180 -3.63 -4.56 20.40
N LEU A 181 -3.85 -3.58 21.29
CA LEU A 181 -3.98 -2.17 20.92
C LEU A 181 -2.69 -1.60 20.32
N ILE A 182 -1.51 -2.12 20.69
CA ILE A 182 -0.23 -1.73 20.09
C ILE A 182 -0.23 -1.97 18.58
N PHE A 183 -1.00 -2.97 18.12
CA PHE A 183 -1.19 -3.26 16.70
C PHE A 183 -2.42 -2.55 16.11
N TYR A 184 -3.58 -2.66 16.77
CA TYR A 184 -4.84 -2.17 16.20
C TYR A 184 -4.96 -0.65 16.19
N LEU A 185 -4.37 0.06 17.15
CA LEU A 185 -4.45 1.53 17.16
C LEU A 185 -3.74 2.13 15.92
N PRO A 186 -2.48 1.77 15.60
CA PRO A 186 -1.86 2.16 14.34
C PRO A 186 -2.62 1.70 13.10
N LEU A 187 -3.18 0.48 13.13
CA LEU A 187 -3.99 -0.03 12.02
C LEU A 187 -5.21 0.85 11.76
N CYS A 188 -6.01 1.16 12.79
CA CYS A 188 -7.19 2.00 12.66
C CYS A 188 -6.83 3.41 12.16
N ILE A 189 -5.74 4.00 12.65
CA ILE A 189 -5.25 5.30 12.18
C ILE A 189 -4.87 5.23 10.70
N SER A 190 -4.04 4.27 10.29
CA SER A 190 -3.64 4.07 8.89
C SER A 190 -4.85 3.79 7.99
N PHE A 191 -5.84 3.03 8.48
CA PHE A 191 -7.06 2.70 7.76
C PHE A 191 -7.95 3.94 7.54
N LEU A 192 -8.13 4.78 8.57
CA LEU A 192 -8.82 6.06 8.44
C LEU A 192 -8.12 6.99 7.45
N LEU A 193 -6.79 7.13 7.57
CA LEU A 193 -5.99 7.93 6.63
C LEU A 193 -6.14 7.40 5.19
N ASN A 194 -6.20 6.08 5.02
CA ASN A 194 -6.43 5.46 3.72
C ASN A 194 -7.80 5.80 3.14
N ILE A 195 -8.87 5.70 3.93
CA ILE A 195 -10.24 6.09 3.50
C ILE A 195 -10.25 7.55 3.04
N ILE A 196 -9.67 8.46 3.84
CA ILE A 196 -9.62 9.89 3.52
C ILE A 196 -8.82 10.12 2.23
N ALA A 197 -7.64 9.52 2.11
CA ALA A 197 -6.77 9.69 0.95
C ALA A 197 -7.39 9.13 -0.35
N VAL A 198 -7.98 7.93 -0.30
CA VAL A 198 -8.66 7.31 -1.45
C VAL A 198 -9.94 8.06 -1.80
N GLY A 199 -10.72 8.50 -0.83
CA GLY A 199 -11.92 9.32 -1.04
C GLY A 199 -11.57 10.64 -1.72
N TYR A 200 -10.57 11.35 -1.20
CA TYR A 200 -10.08 12.60 -1.80
C TYR A 200 -9.50 12.38 -3.20
N ALA A 201 -8.72 11.31 -3.41
CA ALA A 201 -8.19 10.95 -4.72
C ALA A 201 -9.32 10.65 -5.72
N THR A 202 -10.32 9.88 -5.32
CA THR A 202 -11.47 9.55 -6.18
C THR A 202 -12.25 10.81 -6.54
N PHE A 203 -12.53 11.68 -5.56
CA PHE A 203 -13.17 12.98 -5.80
C PHE A 203 -12.38 13.83 -6.81
N ARG A 204 -11.07 14.00 -6.60
CA ARG A 204 -10.21 14.81 -7.48
C ARG A 204 -10.08 14.21 -8.88
N LEU A 205 -9.91 12.89 -8.99
CA LEU A 205 -9.81 12.21 -10.30
C LEU A 205 -11.12 12.31 -11.10
N ASN A 206 -12.28 12.27 -10.43
CA ASN A 206 -13.58 12.44 -11.08
C ASN A 206 -13.84 13.90 -11.45
N ALA A 207 -13.54 14.85 -10.56
CA ALA A 207 -13.71 16.29 -10.82
C ALA A 207 -12.79 16.79 -11.95
N CYS A 208 -11.55 16.29 -12.02
CA CYS A 208 -10.61 16.60 -13.09
C CYS A 208 -10.85 15.80 -14.39
N GLY A 209 -11.90 14.97 -14.45
CA GLY A 209 -12.36 14.27 -15.67
C GLY A 209 -12.87 15.20 -16.79
N SER A 210 -12.82 16.52 -16.59
CA SER A 210 -13.14 17.51 -17.62
C SER A 210 -12.12 17.42 -18.78
N PRO A 211 -12.58 17.21 -20.05
CA PRO A 211 -11.74 16.97 -21.23
C PRO A 211 -10.65 18.02 -21.56
N ARG A 212 -10.65 19.17 -20.88
CA ARG A 212 -9.71 20.29 -21.13
C ARG A 212 -8.36 20.09 -20.44
N VAL A 213 -8.32 19.51 -19.24
CA VAL A 213 -7.08 19.28 -18.47
C VAL A 213 -6.24 18.15 -19.06
N LEU A 214 -6.89 17.18 -19.70
CA LEU A 214 -6.24 16.05 -20.39
C LEU A 214 -5.41 16.47 -21.61
N LYS A 215 -5.71 17.63 -22.22
CA LYS A 215 -5.00 18.17 -23.39
C LYS A 215 -3.69 18.89 -23.02
N SER A 216 -3.61 19.50 -21.84
CA SER A 216 -2.41 20.23 -21.37
C SER A 216 -1.31 19.30 -20.83
N ALA A 217 -1.68 18.12 -20.34
CA ALA A 217 -0.78 17.11 -19.77
C ALA A 217 0.08 16.32 -20.78
N ARG A 218 0.37 16.88 -21.97
CA ARG A 218 1.06 16.19 -23.08
C ARG A 218 2.57 16.05 -22.92
N SER A 219 3.13 16.45 -21.77
CA SER A 219 4.54 16.26 -21.43
C SER A 219 4.81 14.86 -20.86
N ALA A 220 5.90 14.21 -21.30
CA ALA A 220 6.37 12.93 -20.76
C ALA A 220 6.56 12.96 -19.22
N ARG A 221 6.82 14.14 -18.65
CA ARG A 221 6.94 14.36 -17.19
C ARG A 221 5.59 14.21 -16.48
N SER A 222 4.49 14.62 -17.11
CA SER A 222 3.14 14.47 -16.57
C SER A 222 2.70 13.00 -16.56
N GLY A 223 3.02 12.24 -17.62
CA GLY A 223 2.75 10.81 -17.69
C GLY A 223 3.41 10.00 -16.56
N ARG A 224 4.67 10.31 -16.22
CA ARG A 224 5.38 9.65 -15.10
C ARG A 224 4.73 9.95 -13.74
N LYS A 225 4.33 11.21 -13.50
CA LYS A 225 3.63 11.60 -12.25
C LYS A 225 2.28 10.88 -12.13
N ARG A 226 1.50 10.83 -13.22
CA ARG A 226 0.21 10.13 -13.26
C ARG A 226 0.37 8.63 -12.96
N SER A 227 1.38 7.99 -13.57
CA SER A 227 1.70 6.58 -13.30
C SER A 227 1.97 6.31 -11.81
N GLN A 228 2.79 7.17 -11.19
CA GLN A 228 3.09 7.08 -9.75
C GLN A 228 1.85 7.26 -8.89
N LEU A 229 1.02 8.26 -9.20
CA LEU A 229 -0.23 8.52 -8.49
C LEU A 229 -1.19 7.32 -8.58
N MET A 230 -1.45 6.80 -9.79
CA MET A 230 -2.36 5.67 -9.99
C MET A 230 -1.86 4.42 -9.27
N ARG A 231 -0.54 4.19 -9.22
CA ARG A 231 0.03 3.09 -8.46
C ARG A 231 -0.27 3.18 -6.97
N ILE A 232 0.02 4.34 -6.37
CA ILE A 232 -0.23 4.56 -4.94
C ILE A 232 -1.73 4.40 -4.65
N TYR A 233 -2.58 4.96 -5.52
CA TYR A 233 -4.04 4.82 -5.42
C TYR A 233 -4.52 3.36 -5.43
N PHE A 234 -4.09 2.53 -6.38
CA PHE A 234 -4.49 1.12 -6.43
C PHE A 234 -4.00 0.31 -5.23
N ILE A 235 -2.78 0.57 -4.76
CA ILE A 235 -2.25 -0.10 -3.56
C ILE A 235 -3.05 0.31 -2.32
N SER A 236 -3.38 1.59 -2.18
CA SER A 236 -4.26 2.08 -1.10
C SER A 236 -5.64 1.42 -1.11
N ILE A 237 -6.22 1.17 -2.28
CA ILE A 237 -7.48 0.40 -2.40
C ILE A 237 -7.28 -1.04 -1.90
N VAL A 238 -6.21 -1.71 -2.34
CA VAL A 238 -5.88 -3.08 -1.90
C VAL A 238 -5.76 -3.15 -0.38
N PHE A 239 -5.03 -2.20 0.23
CA PHE A 239 -4.91 -2.11 1.68
C PHE A 239 -6.28 -2.00 2.36
N GLY A 240 -7.15 -1.11 1.87
CA GLY A 240 -8.51 -0.97 2.39
C GLY A 240 -9.30 -2.28 2.33
N VAL A 241 -9.27 -2.96 1.19
CA VAL A 241 -10.03 -4.21 0.98
C VAL A 241 -9.49 -5.35 1.84
N VAL A 242 -8.17 -5.58 1.84
CA VAL A 242 -7.55 -6.70 2.58
C VAL A 242 -7.75 -6.54 4.09
N TRP A 243 -7.47 -5.35 4.62
CA TRP A 243 -7.49 -5.14 6.07
C TRP A 243 -8.90 -4.97 6.64
N SER A 244 -9.90 -4.64 5.82
CA SER A 244 -11.30 -4.61 6.26
C SER A 244 -11.73 -5.94 6.87
N TRP A 245 -11.39 -7.06 6.23
CA TRP A 245 -11.74 -8.40 6.72
C TRP A 245 -11.07 -8.73 8.05
N SER A 246 -9.81 -8.30 8.23
CA SER A 246 -9.10 -8.52 9.49
C SER A 246 -9.68 -7.69 10.63
N ILE A 247 -10.06 -6.43 10.35
CA ILE A 247 -10.73 -5.57 11.32
C ILE A 247 -12.09 -6.17 11.72
N ILE A 248 -12.89 -6.61 10.74
CA ILE A 248 -14.20 -7.23 11.00
C ILE A 248 -14.04 -8.50 11.83
N PHE A 249 -13.16 -9.44 11.44
CA PHE A 249 -12.90 -10.66 12.20
C PHE A 249 -12.54 -10.38 13.66
N ARG A 250 -11.65 -9.41 13.89
CA ARG A 250 -11.16 -9.10 15.24
C ARG A 250 -12.17 -8.32 16.06
N ALA A 251 -12.97 -7.46 15.43
CA ALA A 251 -14.12 -6.84 16.07
C ALA A 251 -15.14 -7.91 16.49
N THR A 252 -15.46 -8.89 15.64
CA THR A 252 -16.35 -10.00 15.99
C THR A 252 -15.77 -10.81 17.16
N ALA A 253 -14.50 -11.21 17.09
CA ALA A 253 -13.84 -11.98 18.15
C ALA A 253 -13.76 -11.23 19.50
N PHE A 254 -13.73 -9.89 19.47
CA PHE A 254 -13.69 -9.06 20.68
C PHE A 254 -15.08 -8.89 21.32
N ASN A 255 -16.12 -8.71 20.51
CA ASN A 255 -17.46 -8.37 20.97
C ASN A 255 -18.30 -9.60 21.38
N PHE A 256 -18.02 -10.78 20.81
CA PHE A 256 -18.78 -11.98 21.08
C PHE A 256 -17.95 -13.00 21.86
N ASP A 257 -18.57 -13.67 22.84
CA ASP A 257 -17.90 -14.76 23.57
C ASP A 257 -17.82 -16.04 22.71
N SER A 258 -18.73 -16.18 21.75
CA SER A 258 -18.71 -17.22 20.72
C SER A 258 -17.55 -17.02 19.73
N PRO A 259 -16.99 -18.10 19.15
CA PRO A 259 -15.99 -17.97 18.09
C PRO A 259 -16.58 -17.25 16.86
N PRO A 260 -15.76 -16.49 16.11
CA PRO A 260 -16.21 -15.92 14.85
C PRO A 260 -16.72 -17.00 13.89
N PRO A 261 -17.70 -16.67 13.02
CA PRO A 261 -18.27 -17.65 12.10
C PRO A 261 -17.20 -18.16 11.11
N LEU A 262 -17.27 -19.45 10.75
CA LEU A 262 -16.25 -20.13 9.94
C LEU A 262 -15.94 -19.42 8.61
N TRP A 263 -16.96 -18.93 7.92
CA TRP A 263 -16.76 -18.20 6.65
C TRP A 263 -15.87 -16.96 6.83
N LEU A 264 -15.96 -16.27 7.97
CA LEU A 264 -15.18 -15.07 8.25
C LEU A 264 -13.72 -15.42 8.54
N ILE A 265 -13.47 -16.57 9.19
CA ILE A 265 -12.12 -17.12 9.37
C ILE A 265 -11.48 -17.38 8.00
N TYR A 266 -12.19 -18.05 7.09
CA TYR A 266 -11.68 -18.38 5.76
C TYR A 266 -11.41 -17.13 4.90
N VAL A 267 -12.33 -16.17 4.90
CA VAL A 267 -12.19 -14.92 4.17
C VAL A 267 -11.00 -14.11 4.72
N GLN A 268 -10.90 -13.95 6.04
CA GLN A 268 -9.73 -13.28 6.63
C GLN A 268 -8.43 -13.99 6.23
N ALA A 269 -8.37 -15.31 6.37
CA ALA A 269 -7.16 -16.07 6.07
C ALA A 269 -6.72 -15.87 4.61
N PHE A 270 -7.67 -15.91 3.68
CA PHE A 270 -7.41 -15.68 2.27
C PHE A 270 -6.87 -14.27 1.98
N PHE A 271 -7.54 -13.23 2.45
CA PHE A 271 -7.14 -11.84 2.17
C PHE A 271 -5.81 -11.49 2.84
N LEU A 272 -5.64 -11.87 4.11
CA LEU A 272 -4.43 -11.57 4.87
C LEU A 272 -3.21 -12.32 4.33
N GLY A 273 -3.37 -13.59 3.96
CA GLY A 273 -2.31 -14.38 3.32
C GLY A 273 -1.96 -13.91 1.90
N SER A 274 -2.91 -13.30 1.18
CA SER A 274 -2.74 -12.83 -0.20
C SER A 274 -2.27 -11.37 -0.33
N GLN A 275 -1.94 -10.70 0.78
CA GLN A 275 -1.57 -9.27 0.81
C GLN A 275 -0.49 -8.90 -0.23
N GLY A 276 0.63 -9.63 -0.26
CA GLY A 276 1.73 -9.36 -1.19
C GLY A 276 1.38 -9.66 -2.65
N LEU A 277 0.47 -10.61 -2.90
CA LEU A 277 -0.06 -10.88 -4.23
C LEU A 277 -0.89 -9.71 -4.74
N PHE A 278 -1.83 -9.22 -3.93
CA PHE A 278 -2.67 -8.09 -4.34
C PHE A 278 -1.88 -6.80 -4.53
N ASN A 279 -0.86 -6.55 -3.69
CA ASN A 279 0.06 -5.41 -3.88
C ASN A 279 0.84 -5.53 -5.19
N ALA A 280 1.35 -6.72 -5.53
CA ALA A 280 2.04 -6.97 -6.79
C ALA A 280 1.11 -6.80 -8.00
N VAL A 281 -0.14 -7.24 -7.91
CA VAL A 281 -1.15 -7.04 -8.96
C VAL A 281 -1.47 -5.56 -9.15
N ALA A 282 -1.72 -4.82 -8.06
CA ALA A 282 -1.96 -3.37 -8.12
C ALA A 282 -0.78 -2.63 -8.76
N TRP A 283 0.45 -3.03 -8.41
CA TRP A 283 1.66 -2.55 -9.07
C TRP A 283 1.70 -2.88 -10.56
N GLY A 284 1.42 -4.12 -10.95
CA GLY A 284 1.40 -4.55 -12.35
C GLY A 284 0.36 -3.80 -13.20
N VAL A 285 -0.86 -3.66 -12.68
CA VAL A 285 -1.94 -2.91 -13.33
C VAL A 285 -1.54 -1.45 -13.54
N SER A 286 -0.89 -0.82 -12.54
CA SER A 286 -0.39 0.56 -12.68
C SER A 286 0.61 0.72 -13.83
N LEU A 287 1.46 -0.29 -14.07
CA LEU A 287 2.42 -0.29 -15.18
C LEU A 287 1.73 -0.47 -16.53
N LEU A 288 0.71 -1.33 -16.62
CA LEU A 288 -0.05 -1.56 -17.85
C LEU A 288 -0.78 -0.29 -18.30
N ILE A 289 -1.48 0.38 -17.38
CA ILE A 289 -2.17 1.65 -17.66
C ILE A 289 -1.18 2.72 -18.18
N SER A 290 0.02 2.74 -17.62
CA SER A 290 1.07 3.67 -18.01
C SER A 290 1.62 3.41 -19.43
N ARG A 291 1.64 2.14 -19.86
CA ARG A 291 2.09 1.76 -21.21
C ARG A 291 1.05 2.10 -22.28
N VAL A 292 -0.23 1.82 -22.00
CA VAL A 292 -1.33 2.14 -22.92
C VAL A 292 -1.35 3.65 -23.23
N GLY A 293 -1.28 4.49 -22.19
CA GLY A 293 -1.25 5.94 -22.36
C GLY A 293 -0.06 6.46 -23.19
N ARG A 294 1.07 5.74 -23.25
CA ARG A 294 2.23 6.14 -24.06
C ARG A 294 2.05 5.81 -25.54
N ARG A 295 1.32 4.74 -25.88
CA ARG A 295 1.09 4.30 -27.27
C ARG A 295 0.16 5.26 -28.02
N ASP A 296 -0.89 5.73 -27.35
CA ASP A 296 -1.88 6.65 -27.93
C ASP A 296 -1.29 8.05 -28.21
N GLY A 297 -0.32 8.49 -27.40
CA GLY A 297 0.40 9.74 -27.62
C GLY A 297 1.29 9.74 -28.88
N HIS A 298 1.85 8.58 -29.24
CA HIS A 298 2.73 8.48 -30.41
C HIS A 298 1.94 8.47 -31.74
N ASN A 299 0.79 7.80 -31.77
CA ASN A 299 -0.07 7.72 -32.96
C ASN A 299 -0.71 9.06 -33.35
N THR A 300 -0.86 10.00 -32.40
CA THR A 300 -1.45 11.32 -32.69
C THR A 300 -0.43 12.36 -33.20
N ILE A 301 0.87 12.18 -32.96
CA ILE A 301 1.91 13.12 -33.44
C ILE A 301 2.26 12.87 -34.91
N SER A 302 2.09 11.64 -35.41
CA SER A 302 2.42 11.27 -36.80
C SER A 302 1.40 11.75 -37.85
N LYS A 303 0.30 12.41 -37.46
CA LYS A 303 -0.74 12.91 -38.37
C LYS A 303 -0.80 14.45 -38.42
N LYS A 304 0.34 15.14 -38.38
CA LYS A 304 0.37 16.56 -38.79
C LYS A 304 0.49 16.60 -40.33
N PRO A 305 -0.52 17.09 -41.07
CA PRO A 305 -0.43 17.21 -42.52
C PRO A 305 0.71 18.17 -42.89
N LYS A 306 1.54 17.79 -43.86
CA LYS A 306 2.46 18.68 -44.55
C LYS A 306 1.66 19.47 -45.60
N ASP A 307 0.79 20.36 -45.15
CA ASP A 307 0.12 21.34 -46.01
C ASP A 307 0.51 22.73 -45.46
N GLY A 308 1.08 23.69 -46.19
CA GLY A 308 1.57 23.70 -47.56
C GLY A 308 2.71 24.71 -47.65
N GLN A 309 3.70 24.38 -48.48
CA GLN A 309 4.80 25.24 -48.87
C GLN A 309 4.26 26.19 -49.95
N LEU A 310 3.77 27.38 -49.56
CA LEU A 310 3.47 28.44 -50.52
C LEU A 310 4.75 29.24 -50.77
N SER A 311 5.39 28.93 -51.88
CA SER A 311 6.44 29.72 -52.52
C SER A 311 5.88 31.08 -52.95
N SER A 312 6.56 32.17 -52.60
CA SER A 312 6.51 33.41 -53.38
C SER A 312 7.90 34.05 -53.46
N PRO A 313 8.35 34.50 -54.66
CA PRO A 313 9.68 35.04 -54.90
C PRO A 313 9.73 36.57 -54.87
N GLY A 314 10.89 37.11 -54.49
CA GLY A 314 11.47 38.34 -55.06
C GLY A 314 11.13 39.67 -54.39
N GLY A 315 12.18 40.43 -54.03
CA GLY A 315 12.06 41.86 -53.72
C GLY A 315 13.25 42.44 -52.95
N HIS A 316 14.31 42.81 -53.66
CA HIS A 316 15.45 43.59 -53.18
C HIS A 316 15.03 44.98 -52.64
N THR A 317 15.68 45.47 -51.57
CA THR A 317 16.35 46.79 -51.59
C THR A 317 17.31 46.98 -50.41
N HIS A 318 18.53 47.39 -50.76
CA HIS A 318 19.59 47.93 -49.91
C HIS A 318 19.23 49.36 -49.44
N LEU A 319 19.67 49.77 -48.24
CA LEU A 319 20.69 50.83 -48.01
C LEU A 319 20.88 51.15 -46.49
N PRO A 320 21.99 51.82 -46.09
CA PRO A 320 22.58 51.77 -44.75
C PRO A 320 22.50 53.09 -43.94
N ASN A 321 23.20 53.10 -42.80
CA ASN A 321 23.64 54.22 -41.95
C ASN A 321 22.64 54.78 -40.93
N HIS A 322 22.94 54.68 -39.62
CA HIS A 322 23.73 55.71 -38.94
C HIS A 322 24.12 55.33 -37.49
N SER A 323 25.29 55.83 -37.16
CA SER A 323 26.08 56.00 -35.94
C SER A 323 25.43 56.46 -34.62
N PHE A 324 26.09 56.05 -33.52
CA PHE A 324 26.43 56.79 -32.29
C PHE A 324 25.32 57.33 -31.35
N GLY A 325 25.42 56.93 -30.07
CA GLY A 325 24.78 57.60 -28.94
C GLY A 325 25.06 56.88 -27.61
N SER A 326 25.87 57.51 -26.76
CA SER A 326 26.39 57.06 -25.46
C SER A 326 25.38 57.22 -24.30
N PRO A 327 25.71 56.87 -23.03
CA PRO A 327 24.77 56.42 -22.02
C PRO A 327 24.10 57.55 -21.22
N GLY A 328 22.83 57.33 -20.84
CA GLY A 328 22.04 58.19 -19.98
C GLY A 328 21.44 57.41 -18.81
N SER A 329 21.81 57.85 -17.61
CA SER A 329 21.33 57.49 -16.28
C SER A 329 19.85 57.78 -16.02
N ASN A 330 19.36 57.26 -14.88
CA ASN A 330 18.16 57.67 -14.13
C ASN A 330 16.82 57.16 -14.72
N GLN A 331 15.82 56.70 -13.98
CA GLN A 331 15.50 56.54 -12.55
C GLN A 331 14.12 55.86 -12.53
N GLU A 332 13.65 55.44 -11.35
CA GLU A 332 12.25 55.06 -11.05
C GLU A 332 11.84 53.65 -11.54
N GLY A 333 11.55 52.70 -10.67
CA GLY A 333 10.58 52.84 -9.57
C GLY A 333 9.24 52.23 -9.97
N HIS A 334 9.22 51.03 -10.54
CA HIS A 334 7.98 50.33 -10.84
C HIS A 334 7.70 49.26 -9.77
N LEU A 335 6.82 49.61 -8.85
CA LEU A 335 6.06 48.67 -8.02
C LEU A 335 5.34 47.71 -8.96
N SER A 336 5.87 46.50 -9.04
CA SER A 336 5.21 45.36 -9.68
C SER A 336 4.02 44.97 -8.79
N SER A 337 2.83 45.34 -9.26
CA SER A 337 1.60 44.73 -8.78
C SER A 337 1.66 43.26 -9.13
N ALA A 338 1.70 42.41 -8.12
CA ALA A 338 1.53 40.98 -8.28
C ALA A 338 0.10 40.73 -8.79
N GLU A 339 -0.05 40.62 -10.11
CA GLU A 339 -1.16 39.89 -10.70
C GLU A 339 -1.13 38.47 -10.13
N MET A 340 -2.14 38.17 -9.31
CA MET A 340 -2.52 36.80 -9.00
C MET A 340 -3.01 36.17 -10.30
N ASP A 341 -2.05 35.64 -11.05
CA ASP A 341 -2.30 34.80 -12.20
C ASP A 341 -3.12 33.60 -11.74
N GLY A 342 -4.30 33.47 -12.34
CA GLY A 342 -5.33 32.52 -11.96
C GLY A 342 -4.82 31.08 -11.94
N ASP A 343 -5.27 30.36 -10.92
CA ASP A 343 -5.02 28.96 -10.60
C ASP A 343 -5.60 27.95 -11.64
N ASP A 344 -5.68 28.32 -12.92
CA ASP A 344 -6.33 27.52 -13.97
C ASP A 344 -5.37 26.66 -14.79
N ASP A 345 -4.06 26.78 -14.60
CA ASP A 345 -3.07 25.92 -15.22
C ASP A 345 -2.44 24.96 -14.20
N ILE A 346 -3.15 23.87 -13.89
CA ILE A 346 -2.62 22.76 -13.10
C ILE A 346 -2.82 21.45 -13.87
N ILE A 347 -1.80 21.03 -14.64
CA ILE A 347 -1.04 19.75 -14.50
C ILE A 347 0.40 19.94 -15.00
#